data_AF-A0A934NJ83-F1
#
_entry.id   AF-A0A934NJ83-F1
#
_cell.length_a   1.000
_cell.length_b   1.000
_cell.length_c   1.000
_cell.angle_alpha   90.00
_cell.angle_beta   90.00
_cell.angle_gamma   90.00
#
_symmetry.space_group_name_H-M   'P 1'
#
loop_
_entity.id
_entity.type
_entity.pdbx_description
1 polymer ?
#
loop_
_entity_poly.entity_id
_entity_poly.type
_entity_poly.pdbx_seq_one_letter_code
_entity_poly.pdbx_strand_id
1 'polypeptide(L)'
;MSHPKLPIFDEKGFVILRDHQGPAIPQSEWLGLEYMDWKSGGDTNFAPLASAMGEMECAGFWDHGKPDKDGIWTKNREIAPSLVSYVEAVGTRYGRVRVIKLNPSDEPFARRQLHLDDNNRLNPDGEGWVVRSWLELTDNNATFILREDKE
;
A
#
# COMPACT_ATOMS: atom_id res chain seq x y z
N MET A 1 -15.12 -18.32 -8.83
CA MET A 1 -14.56 -19.44 -8.02
C MET A 1 -13.88 -18.84 -6.79
N SER A 2 -13.84 -19.49 -5.62
CA SER A 2 -13.11 -18.92 -4.48
C SER A 2 -11.61 -18.91 -4.77
N HIS A 3 -11.00 -17.75 -4.69
CA HIS A 3 -9.57 -17.62 -4.94
C HIS A 3 -8.74 -18.41 -3.89
N PRO A 4 -7.58 -18.97 -4.26
CA PRO A 4 -6.80 -19.84 -3.37
C PRO A 4 -6.19 -19.05 -2.20
N LYS A 5 -6.51 -19.45 -0.95
CA LYS A 5 -5.86 -18.95 0.27
C LYS A 5 -4.61 -19.79 0.55
N LEU A 6 -3.46 -19.15 0.80
CA LEU A 6 -2.25 -19.89 1.16
C LEU A 6 -2.36 -20.42 2.61
N PRO A 7 -1.94 -21.66 2.90
CA PRO A 7 -2.05 -22.24 4.25
C PRO A 7 -1.35 -21.43 5.35
N ILE A 8 -0.32 -20.65 5.00
CA ILE A 8 0.40 -19.78 5.94
C ILE A 8 -0.49 -18.68 6.54
N PHE A 9 -1.62 -18.37 5.90
CA PHE A 9 -2.60 -17.39 6.40
C PHE A 9 -3.66 -18.01 7.33
N ASP A 10 -3.68 -19.33 7.52
CA ASP A 10 -4.79 -20.00 8.23
C ASP A 10 -4.86 -19.62 9.71
N GLU A 11 -3.70 -19.45 10.38
CA GLU A 11 -3.67 -19.12 11.81
C GLU A 11 -3.94 -17.63 12.10
N LYS A 12 -3.36 -16.74 11.30
CA LYS A 12 -3.29 -15.30 11.62
C LYS A 12 -4.00 -14.40 10.62
N GLY A 13 -4.36 -14.90 9.44
CA GLY A 13 -4.88 -14.08 8.33
C GLY A 13 -3.85 -13.16 7.66
N PHE A 14 -2.65 -13.01 8.23
CA PHE A 14 -1.54 -12.24 7.68
C PHE A 14 -0.20 -12.95 7.90
N VAL A 15 0.83 -12.51 7.18
CA VAL A 15 2.22 -12.93 7.39
C VAL A 15 3.09 -11.71 7.62
N ILE A 16 4.04 -11.83 8.55
CA ILE A 16 5.08 -10.82 8.76
C ILE A 16 6.24 -11.17 7.85
N LEU A 17 6.58 -10.25 6.94
CA LEU A 17 7.75 -10.38 6.08
C LEU A 17 9.01 -10.01 6.87
N ARG A 18 10.16 -10.54 6.46
CA ARG A 18 11.44 -10.15 7.05
C ARG A 18 11.76 -8.71 6.68
N ASP A 19 12.55 -8.05 7.53
CA ASP A 19 13.07 -6.71 7.24
C ASP A 19 13.80 -6.68 5.90
N HIS A 20 13.66 -5.56 5.19
CA HIS A 20 14.37 -5.32 3.93
C HIS A 20 15.88 -5.44 4.14
N GLN A 21 16.51 -6.35 3.39
CA GLN A 21 17.95 -6.63 3.46
C GLN A 21 18.74 -5.95 2.33
N GLY A 22 18.08 -5.18 1.46
CA GLY A 22 18.76 -4.45 0.40
C GLY A 22 19.43 -3.16 0.90
N PRO A 23 19.91 -2.31 -0.02
CA PRO A 23 20.46 -1.01 0.34
C PRO A 23 19.46 -0.19 1.14
N ALA A 24 19.98 0.61 2.08
CA ALA A 24 19.16 1.54 2.86
C ALA A 24 18.45 2.51 1.91
N ILE A 25 17.14 2.67 2.11
CA ILE A 25 16.36 3.67 1.38
C ILE A 25 16.65 5.02 2.06
N PRO A 26 17.12 6.05 1.33
CA PRO A 26 17.41 7.36 1.93
C PRO A 26 16.14 8.06 2.39
N GLN A 27 16.17 8.68 3.58
CA GLN A 27 14.99 9.39 4.12
C GLN A 27 14.48 10.50 3.20
N SER A 28 15.38 11.13 2.43
CA SER A 28 15.03 12.14 1.43
C SER A 28 14.06 11.61 0.38
N GLU A 29 14.06 10.31 0.08
CA GLU A 29 13.18 9.73 -0.93
C GLU A 29 11.71 9.75 -0.51
N TRP A 30 11.38 9.53 0.76
CA TRP A 30 9.99 9.59 1.22
C TRP A 30 9.61 10.92 1.86
N LEU A 31 10.57 11.63 2.48
CA LEU A 31 10.31 12.97 3.02
C LEU A 31 10.19 14.04 1.92
N GLY A 32 10.84 13.84 0.78
CA GLY A 32 10.84 14.78 -0.34
C GLY A 32 9.68 14.62 -1.32
N LEU A 33 8.83 13.60 -1.16
CA LEU A 33 7.72 13.34 -2.08
C LEU A 33 6.70 14.47 -2.07
N GLU A 34 6.02 14.65 -3.20
CA GLU A 34 4.79 15.42 -3.24
C GLU A 34 3.65 14.59 -2.64
N TYR A 35 3.09 15.09 -1.54
CA TYR A 35 1.93 14.52 -0.84
C TYR A 35 0.64 15.19 -1.28
N MET A 36 -0.41 14.39 -1.40
CA MET A 36 -1.76 14.82 -1.73
C MET A 36 -2.59 15.01 -0.46
N ASP A 37 -3.37 16.10 -0.41
CA ASP A 37 -4.36 16.32 0.63
C ASP A 37 -5.51 15.30 0.51
N TRP A 38 -5.65 14.40 1.48
CA TRP A 38 -6.69 13.37 1.45
C TRP A 38 -7.95 13.79 2.21
N LYS A 39 -9.05 13.94 1.47
CA LYS A 39 -10.27 14.63 1.93
C LYS A 39 -11.13 13.90 2.97
N SER A 40 -10.86 12.64 3.35
CA SER A 40 -11.77 11.88 4.24
C SER A 40 -11.11 11.16 5.44
N GLY A 41 -9.79 11.27 5.63
CA GLY A 41 -9.03 10.44 6.59
C GLY A 41 -8.36 11.19 7.74
N GLY A 42 -8.78 12.41 8.06
CA GLY A 42 -8.07 13.29 9.01
C GLY A 42 -6.68 13.68 8.48
N ASP A 43 -5.69 13.80 9.37
CA ASP A 43 -4.31 14.19 9.03
C ASP A 43 -3.49 13.13 8.27
N THR A 44 -4.13 12.14 7.63
CA THR A 44 -3.44 11.14 6.83
C THR A 44 -3.07 11.71 5.47
N ASN A 45 -1.79 11.64 5.12
CA ASN A 45 -1.28 12.16 3.86
C ASN A 45 -0.74 11.02 2.99
N PHE A 46 -0.98 11.09 1.69
CA PHE A 46 -0.54 10.07 0.73
C PHE A 46 0.31 10.70 -0.35
N ALA A 47 1.48 10.11 -0.63
CA ALA A 47 2.27 10.43 -1.80
C ALA A 47 2.22 9.24 -2.78
N PRO A 48 1.56 9.37 -3.94
CA PRO A 48 1.49 8.30 -4.92
C PRO A 48 2.81 8.18 -5.66
N LEU A 49 3.39 6.98 -5.66
CA LEU A 49 4.49 6.61 -6.56
C LEU A 49 3.93 6.02 -7.86
N ALA A 50 2.85 5.23 -7.80
CA ALA A 50 2.13 4.73 -8.96
C ALA A 50 0.62 4.94 -8.81
N SER A 51 -0.03 5.35 -9.91
CA SER A 51 -1.48 5.57 -10.01
C SER A 51 -2.05 4.90 -11.26
N ALA A 52 -3.36 5.01 -11.49
CA ALA A 52 -4.01 4.33 -12.60
C ALA A 52 -3.53 4.86 -13.96
N MET A 53 -3.27 6.17 -14.02
CA MET A 53 -2.93 6.90 -15.24
C MET A 53 -1.55 7.58 -15.17
N GLY A 54 -0.80 7.44 -14.08
CA GLY A 54 0.49 8.11 -13.87
C GLY A 54 0.37 9.54 -13.33
N GLU A 55 -0.86 9.99 -13.10
CA GLU A 55 -1.15 11.29 -12.51
C GLU A 55 -0.90 11.29 -11.01
N MET A 56 -0.66 12.49 -10.45
CA MET A 56 -0.54 12.72 -9.01
C MET A 56 -1.92 12.60 -8.33
N GLU A 57 -2.38 11.38 -8.14
CA GLU A 57 -3.66 11.07 -7.51
C GLU A 57 -3.61 9.84 -6.60
N CYS A 58 -4.53 9.79 -5.64
CA CYS A 58 -4.70 8.67 -4.70
C CYS A 58 -6.08 7.98 -4.85
N ALA A 59 -6.79 8.21 -5.95
CA ALA A 59 -8.05 7.53 -6.27
C ALA A 59 -7.87 6.02 -6.44
N GLY A 60 -8.98 5.27 -6.42
CA GLY A 60 -8.96 3.85 -6.74
C GLY A 60 -8.87 3.64 -8.24
N PHE A 61 -8.21 2.58 -8.71
CA PHE A 61 -8.10 2.33 -10.15
C PHE A 61 -9.46 2.07 -10.80
N TRP A 62 -10.45 1.62 -10.03
CA TRP A 62 -11.81 1.38 -10.48
C TRP A 62 -12.53 2.65 -10.95
N ASP A 63 -12.12 3.84 -10.49
CA ASP A 63 -12.67 5.11 -10.98
C ASP A 63 -12.31 5.33 -12.47
N HIS A 64 -11.27 4.64 -12.94
CA HIS A 64 -10.83 4.58 -14.34
C HIS A 64 -11.21 3.27 -15.03
N GLY A 65 -12.10 2.47 -14.43
CA GLY A 65 -12.52 1.17 -14.96
C GLY A 65 -11.41 0.10 -14.96
N LYS A 66 -10.36 0.29 -14.15
CA LYS A 66 -9.20 -0.61 -14.07
C LYS A 66 -9.15 -1.37 -12.74
N PRO A 67 -8.71 -2.64 -12.72
CA PRO A 67 -8.29 -3.30 -11.48
C PRO A 67 -6.97 -2.71 -10.95
N ASP A 68 -6.66 -2.93 -9.67
CA ASP A 68 -5.41 -2.49 -9.02
C ASP A 68 -4.16 -3.28 -9.46
N LYS A 69 -3.83 -3.19 -10.74
CA LYS A 69 -2.65 -3.78 -11.38
C LYS A 69 -2.22 -2.90 -12.54
N ASP A 70 -0.99 -3.10 -13.02
CA ASP A 70 -0.42 -2.34 -14.13
C ASP A 70 -0.48 -0.83 -13.88
N GLY A 71 -0.07 -0.43 -12.67
CA GLY A 71 0.05 0.96 -12.26
C GLY A 71 1.13 1.68 -13.06
N ILE A 72 0.88 2.96 -13.35
CA ILE A 72 1.80 3.82 -14.08
C ILE A 72 2.50 4.71 -13.04
N TRP A 73 3.82 4.77 -13.12
CA TRP A 73 4.61 5.62 -12.22
C TRP A 73 4.26 7.09 -12.40
N THR A 74 4.13 7.81 -11.29
CA THR A 74 3.93 9.26 -11.25
C THR A 74 5.29 9.98 -11.26
N LYS A 75 5.27 11.32 -11.33
CA LYS A 75 6.48 12.14 -11.23
C LYS A 75 7.28 11.93 -9.93
N ASN A 76 6.64 11.47 -8.84
CA ASN A 76 7.32 11.16 -7.58
C ASN A 76 8.40 10.08 -7.73
N ARG A 77 8.34 9.24 -8.79
CA ARG A 77 9.37 8.22 -9.07
C ARG A 77 10.78 8.81 -9.18
N GLU A 78 10.90 10.05 -9.63
CA GLU A 78 12.18 10.72 -9.85
C GLU A 78 12.85 11.09 -8.53
N ILE A 79 12.05 11.25 -7.47
CA ILE A 79 12.49 11.60 -6.11
C ILE A 79 12.87 10.33 -5.33
N ALA A 80 12.23 9.19 -5.64
CA ALA A 80 12.34 7.97 -4.86
C ALA A 80 12.82 6.74 -5.66
N PRO A 81 14.03 6.79 -6.26
CA PRO A 81 14.53 5.71 -7.11
C PRO A 81 14.75 4.38 -6.36
N SER A 82 15.10 4.41 -5.07
CA SER A 82 15.29 3.20 -4.28
C SER A 82 13.95 2.53 -3.92
N LEU A 83 12.91 3.32 -3.61
CA LEU A 83 11.56 2.78 -3.43
C LEU A 83 10.99 2.18 -4.71
N VAL A 84 11.21 2.82 -5.86
CA VAL A 84 10.85 2.27 -7.17
C VAL A 84 11.58 0.95 -7.40
N SER A 85 12.90 0.92 -7.18
CA SER A 85 13.70 -0.29 -7.34
C SER A 85 13.25 -1.42 -6.41
N TYR A 86 12.84 -1.11 -5.16
CA TYR A 86 12.28 -2.07 -4.22
C TYR A 86 11.01 -2.72 -4.77
N VAL A 87 10.09 -1.92 -5.32
CA VAL A 87 8.84 -2.45 -5.90
C VAL A 87 9.12 -3.27 -7.14
N GLU A 88 9.98 -2.80 -8.04
CA GLU A 88 10.34 -3.52 -9.26
C GLU A 88 11.05 -4.85 -8.96
N ALA A 89 11.87 -4.90 -7.90
CA ALA A 89 12.58 -6.10 -7.47
C ALA A 89 11.66 -7.23 -6.98
N VAL A 90 10.39 -6.94 -6.65
CA VAL A 90 9.39 -7.98 -6.34
C VAL A 90 9.12 -8.87 -7.56
N GLY A 91 9.29 -8.34 -8.79
CA GLY A 91 9.16 -9.12 -10.02
C GLY A 91 7.72 -9.51 -10.38
N THR A 92 6.74 -8.82 -9.83
CA THR A 92 5.31 -9.01 -10.14
C THR A 92 4.69 -7.71 -10.64
N ARG A 93 3.48 -7.80 -11.23
CA ARG A 93 2.70 -6.59 -11.52
C ARG A 93 2.38 -5.86 -10.22
N TYR A 94 2.41 -4.54 -10.25
CA TYR A 94 2.02 -3.68 -9.13
C TYR A 94 0.85 -2.79 -9.53
N GLY A 95 -0.01 -2.47 -8.58
CA GLY A 95 -1.12 -1.54 -8.75
C GLY A 95 -0.77 -0.18 -8.16
N ARG A 96 -1.57 0.25 -7.18
CA ARG A 96 -1.29 1.43 -6.37
C ARG A 96 0.00 1.24 -5.56
N VAL A 97 0.95 2.16 -5.72
CA VAL A 97 2.15 2.25 -4.87
C VAL A 97 2.13 3.62 -4.20
N ARG A 98 2.17 3.66 -2.87
CA ARG A 98 2.01 4.89 -2.09
C ARG A 98 2.94 4.88 -0.88
N VAL A 99 3.47 6.05 -0.56
CA VAL A 99 3.95 6.34 0.79
C VAL A 99 2.78 6.94 1.56
N ILE A 100 2.55 6.42 2.76
CA ILE A 100 1.48 6.87 3.65
C ILE A 100 2.13 7.49 4.88
N LYS A 101 1.82 8.76 5.14
CA LYS A 101 2.22 9.45 6.35
C LYS A 101 1.02 9.48 7.29
N LEU A 102 1.14 8.70 8.37
CA LEU A 102 0.14 8.63 9.44
C LEU A 102 0.58 9.50 10.62
N ASN A 103 -0.36 10.28 11.15
CA ASN A 103 -0.16 10.93 12.44
C ASN A 103 -0.39 9.92 13.58
N PRO A 104 0.26 10.11 14.74
CA PRO A 104 0.03 9.27 15.90
C PRO A 104 -1.45 9.21 16.29
N SER A 105 -1.91 8.02 16.68
CA SER A 105 -3.25 7.80 17.24
C SER A 105 -3.18 6.77 18.37
N ASP A 106 -4.22 6.72 19.20
CA ASP A 106 -4.34 5.73 20.26
C ASP A 106 -5.06 4.45 19.78
N GLU A 107 -4.95 3.38 20.56
CA GLU A 107 -5.58 2.09 20.21
C GLU A 107 -7.10 2.19 20.01
N PRO A 108 -7.88 2.89 20.87
CA PRO A 108 -9.32 3.07 20.64
C PRO A 108 -9.63 3.77 19.32
N PHE A 109 -8.87 4.79 18.94
CA PHE A 109 -9.04 5.47 17.66
C PHE A 109 -8.71 4.55 16.49
N ALA A 110 -7.58 3.84 16.54
CA ALA A 110 -7.18 2.89 15.50
C ALA A 110 -8.25 1.80 15.29
N ARG A 111 -8.81 1.24 16.38
CA ARG A 111 -9.87 0.22 16.31
C ARG A 111 -11.14 0.70 15.63
N ARG A 112 -11.57 1.96 15.86
CA ARG A 112 -12.75 2.52 15.19
C ARG A 112 -12.58 2.61 13.66
N GLN A 113 -11.34 2.80 13.20
CA GLN A 113 -10.98 2.94 11.78
C GLN A 113 -10.77 1.62 11.04
N LEU A 114 -10.86 0.47 11.72
CA LEU A 114 -10.78 -0.85 11.06
C LEU A 114 -11.87 -0.97 9.97
N HIS A 115 -11.46 -1.45 8.81
CA HIS A 115 -12.31 -1.68 7.64
C HIS A 115 -11.72 -2.78 6.76
N LEU A 116 -12.57 -3.38 5.94
CA LEU A 116 -12.15 -4.29 4.88
C LEU A 116 -11.87 -3.50 3.60
N ASP A 117 -10.73 -3.79 2.99
CA ASP A 117 -10.37 -3.24 1.68
C ASP A 117 -10.90 -4.12 0.54
N ASP A 118 -11.46 -3.47 -0.48
CA ASP A 118 -11.88 -4.13 -1.73
C ASP A 118 -10.72 -4.17 -2.75
N ASN A 119 -9.63 -4.84 -2.39
CA ASN A 119 -8.39 -4.86 -3.20
C ASN A 119 -8.55 -5.57 -4.56
N ASN A 120 -9.48 -6.53 -4.67
CA ASN A 120 -9.68 -7.31 -5.89
C ASN A 120 -10.80 -6.78 -6.79
N ARG A 121 -11.29 -5.57 -6.51
CA ARG A 121 -12.30 -4.92 -7.33
C ARG A 121 -11.88 -4.88 -8.80
N LEU A 122 -12.79 -5.32 -9.68
CA LEU A 122 -12.59 -5.45 -11.13
C LEU A 122 -11.46 -6.40 -11.56
N ASN A 123 -10.83 -7.14 -10.65
CA ASN A 123 -9.78 -8.09 -11.03
C ASN A 123 -10.43 -9.33 -11.68
N PRO A 124 -10.12 -9.67 -12.94
CA PRO A 124 -10.74 -10.80 -13.61
C PRO A 124 -10.43 -12.13 -12.95
N ASP A 125 -11.38 -13.06 -13.02
CA ASP A 125 -11.17 -14.46 -12.63
C ASP A 125 -9.97 -15.06 -13.38
N GLY A 126 -9.14 -15.82 -12.65
CA GLY A 126 -7.96 -16.47 -13.22
C GLY A 126 -6.69 -15.61 -13.25
N GLU A 127 -6.74 -14.33 -12.88
CA GLU A 127 -5.56 -13.45 -12.84
C GLU A 127 -4.82 -13.38 -11.49
N GLY A 128 -5.17 -14.28 -10.56
CA GLY A 128 -4.59 -14.30 -9.21
C GLY A 128 -5.21 -13.25 -8.29
N TRP A 129 -4.49 -12.86 -7.24
CA TRP A 129 -4.95 -11.89 -6.24
C TRP A 129 -4.14 -10.60 -6.31
N VAL A 130 -4.81 -9.48 -6.03
CA VAL A 130 -4.15 -8.26 -5.57
C VAL A 130 -3.79 -8.45 -4.09
N VAL A 131 -2.50 -8.48 -3.80
CA VAL A 131 -1.96 -8.59 -2.44
C VAL A 131 -1.42 -7.23 -2.01
N ARG A 132 -1.81 -6.77 -0.83
CA ARG A 132 -1.25 -5.54 -0.24
C ARG A 132 -0.01 -5.89 0.58
N SER A 133 1.10 -5.23 0.28
CA SER A 133 2.34 -5.30 1.05
C SER A 133 2.58 -3.98 1.76
N TRP A 134 3.16 -4.04 2.95
CA TRP A 134 3.60 -2.87 3.73
C TRP A 134 5.11 -2.94 3.94
N LEU A 135 5.79 -1.81 3.74
CA LEU A 135 7.19 -1.63 4.10
C LEU A 135 7.25 -0.44 5.07
N GLU A 136 7.72 -0.69 6.29
CA GLU A 136 7.90 0.37 7.27
C GLU A 136 9.15 1.19 6.91
N LEU A 137 8.99 2.52 6.76
CA LEU A 137 10.08 3.42 6.36
C LEU A 137 10.68 4.20 7.53
N THR A 138 10.02 4.16 8.69
CA THR A 138 10.47 4.86 9.89
C THR A 138 10.61 3.90 11.05
N ASP A 139 11.72 3.98 11.78
CA ASP A 139 11.85 3.31 13.06
C ASP A 139 11.06 4.11 14.11
N ASN A 140 9.82 3.69 14.35
CA ASN A 140 8.95 4.25 15.34
C ASN A 140 8.33 3.10 16.16
N ASN A 141 7.92 3.38 17.39
CA ASN A 141 7.24 2.39 18.23
C ASN A 141 5.76 2.24 17.86
N ALA A 142 5.37 2.46 16.60
CA ALA A 142 3.98 2.27 16.17
C ALA A 142 3.66 0.78 16.02
N THR A 143 2.37 0.48 16.04
CA THR A 143 1.86 -0.88 15.85
C THR A 143 0.70 -0.83 14.88
N PHE A 144 0.71 -1.72 13.91
CA PHE A 144 -0.42 -1.92 13.00
C PHE A 144 -1.36 -2.98 13.58
N ILE A 145 -2.66 -2.69 13.61
CA ILE A 145 -3.68 -3.64 14.09
C ILE A 145 -4.30 -4.32 12.86
N LEU A 146 -4.09 -5.63 12.74
CA LEU A 146 -4.72 -6.48 11.72
C LEU A 146 -5.73 -7.40 12.40
N ARG A 147 -6.94 -7.50 11.83
CA ARG A 147 -7.97 -8.45 12.26
C ARG A 147 -8.72 -8.99 11.05
N GLU A 148 -9.18 -10.23 11.15
CA GLU A 148 -10.05 -10.85 10.14
C GLU A 148 -11.46 -10.25 10.17
N ASP A 149 -11.97 -9.98 11.37
CA ASP A 149 -13.21 -9.25 11.60
C ASP A 149 -12.93 -7.96 12.39
N LYS A 150 -13.73 -6.93 12.14
CA LYS A 150 -13.67 -5.67 12.87
C LYS A 150 -14.09 -5.82 14.33
N GLU A 151 -15.05 -6.72 14.60
CA GLU A 151 -15.61 -6.97 15.93
C GLU A 151 -14.83 -8.06 16.72
#